data_AF-A0A376FCM3-F1
#
_entry.id   AF-A0A376FCM3-F1
#
_cell.length_a   1.000
_cell.length_b   1.000
_cell.length_c   1.000
_cell.angle_alpha   90.00
_cell.angle_beta   90.00
_cell.angle_gamma   90.00
#
_symmetry.space_group_name_H-M   'P 1'
#
loop_
_entity.id
_entity.type
_entity.pdbx_description
1 polymer ?
#
loop_
_entity_poly.entity_id
_entity_poly.type
_entity_poly.pdbx_seq_one_letter_code
_entity_poly.pdbx_strand_id
1 'polypeptide(L)' 'MNIEEFLAPISPEKPCGENLEYDADFQIMNQASQGESGTAVWRHHYPGRAS' A
#
# COMPACT_ATOMS: atom_id res chain seq x y z
N MET A 1 1.41 8.14 18.69
CA MET A 1 0.14 8.41 17.98
C MET A 1 -0.95 8.58 19.02
N ASN A 2 -1.72 9.66 18.92
CA ASN A 2 -2.94 9.85 19.70
C ASN A 2 -4.11 9.29 18.88
N ILE A 3 -4.96 8.46 19.48
CA ILE A 3 -6.09 7.86 18.76
C ILE A 3 -7.17 8.89 18.38
N GLU A 4 -7.32 9.94 19.20
CA GLU A 4 -8.30 11.01 18.95
C GLU A 4 -8.03 11.75 17.63
N GLU A 5 -6.79 11.77 17.17
CA GLU A 5 -6.40 12.41 15.91
C GLU A 5 -6.88 11.62 14.68
N PHE A 6 -6.92 10.28 14.76
CA PHE A 6 -7.44 9.42 13.68
C PHE A 6 -8.95 9.36 13.63
N LEU A 7 -9.60 9.58 14.78
CA LEU A 7 -11.06 9.55 14.90
C LEU A 7 -11.69 10.91 14.63
N ALA A 8 -10.89 11.97 14.53
CA ALA A 8 -11.38 13.29 14.17
C ALA A 8 -11.93 13.30 12.74
N PRO A 9 -13.07 13.97 12.49
CA PRO A 9 -13.62 14.07 11.14
C PRO A 9 -12.68 14.86 10.23
N ILE A 10 -12.58 14.46 8.96
CA ILE A 10 -11.75 15.15 7.96
C ILE A 10 -12.30 16.56 7.68
N SER A 11 -13.62 16.70 7.61
CA SER A 11 -14.32 17.99 7.52
C SER A 11 -15.75 17.89 8.07
N PRO A 12 -16.38 19.00 8.50
CA PRO A 12 -17.76 18.99 9.01
C PRO A 12 -18.79 18.49 7.98
N GLU A 13 -18.63 18.88 6.71
CA GLU A 13 -19.54 18.56 5.61
C GLU A 13 -19.26 17.19 5.01
N LYS A 14 -18.00 16.74 5.06
CA LYS A 14 -17.56 15.42 4.58
C LYS A 14 -16.66 14.76 5.64
N PRO A 15 -17.24 14.18 6.71
CA PRO A 15 -16.47 13.61 7.82
C PRO A 15 -15.51 12.50 7.41
N CYS A 16 -15.87 11.74 6.37
CA CYS A 16 -15.05 10.65 5.83
C CYS A 16 -14.15 11.06 4.64
N GLY A 17 -14.16 12.33 4.25
CA GLY A 17 -13.38 12.82 3.11
C GLY A 17 -13.76 12.19 1.77
N GLU A 18 -12.85 12.27 0.81
CA GLU A 18 -13.01 11.70 -0.54
C GLU A 18 -12.84 10.18 -0.57
N ASN A 19 -13.46 9.52 -1.55
CA ASN A 19 -13.18 8.10 -1.82
C ASN A 19 -11.82 7.98 -2.54
N LEU A 20 -10.87 7.28 -1.92
CA LEU A 20 -9.50 7.11 -2.44
C LEU A 20 -9.29 5.80 -3.23
N GLU A 21 -10.36 5.07 -3.58
CA GLU A 21 -10.29 3.79 -4.28
C GLU A 21 -9.42 3.80 -5.56
N TYR A 22 -9.38 4.93 -6.25
CA TYR A 22 -8.60 5.11 -7.49
C TYR A 22 -7.44 6.11 -7.34
N ASP A 23 -7.17 6.57 -6.12
CA ASP A 23 -6.05 7.45 -5.85
C ASP A 23 -4.74 6.68 -6.03
N ALA A 24 -3.81 7.25 -6.78
CA ALA A 24 -2.56 6.58 -7.15
C ALA A 24 -1.71 6.26 -5.92
N ASP A 25 -1.65 7.18 -4.94
CA ASP A 25 -0.84 7.02 -3.74
C ASP A 25 -1.48 5.97 -2.80
N PHE A 26 -2.81 5.97 -2.70
CA PHE A 26 -3.54 4.92 -1.97
C PHE A 26 -3.28 3.52 -2.57
N GLN A 27 -3.29 3.39 -3.90
CA GLN A 27 -2.99 2.14 -4.59
C GLN A 27 -1.55 1.67 -4.36
N ILE A 28 -0.57 2.58 -4.41
CA ILE A 28 0.84 2.26 -4.11
C ILE A 28 1.00 1.77 -2.68
N MET A 29 0.37 2.44 -1.70
CA MET A 29 0.39 2.01 -0.30
C MET A 29 -0.28 0.64 -0.11
N ASN A 30 -1.41 0.40 -0.75
CA ASN A 30 -2.11 -0.88 -0.71
C ASN A 30 -1.22 -2.01 -1.28
N GLN A 31 -0.59 -1.80 -2.42
CA GLN A 31 0.36 -2.75 -3.03
C GLN A 31 1.55 -3.05 -2.09
N ALA A 32 2.14 -2.01 -1.49
CA ALA A 32 3.23 -2.17 -0.53
C ALA A 32 2.77 -2.98 0.71
N SER A 33 1.55 -2.74 1.19
CA SER A 33 0.97 -3.45 2.34
C SER A 33 0.62 -4.91 2.07
N GLN A 34 0.32 -5.26 0.81
CA GLN A 34 0.03 -6.64 0.38
C GLN A 34 1.29 -7.52 0.36
N GLY A 35 2.44 -6.97 0.74
CA GLY A 35 3.65 -7.75 0.88
C GLY A 35 4.23 -8.14 -0.47
N GLU A 36 4.32 -7.18 -1.41
CA GLU A 36 5.36 -7.25 -2.45
C GLU A 36 6.77 -7.05 -1.88
N SER A 37 7.02 -7.63 -0.70
CA SER A 37 8.30 -7.82 -0.09
C SER A 37 8.91 -9.11 -0.67
N GLY A 38 9.33 -9.03 -1.94
CA GLY A 38 10.58 -9.66 -2.36
C GLY A 38 10.60 -11.13 -2.83
N THR A 39 9.80 -11.53 -3.83
CA THR A 39 10.14 -12.77 -4.59
C THR A 39 10.04 -12.72 -6.11
N ALA A 40 9.51 -11.67 -6.74
CA ALA A 40 9.53 -11.58 -8.22
C ALA A 40 10.93 -11.38 -8.81
N VAL A 41 11.91 -10.90 -8.03
CA VAL A 41 13.29 -10.66 -8.47
C VAL A 41 14.17 -11.92 -8.46
N TRP A 42 13.73 -13.04 -7.89
CA TRP A 42 14.50 -14.30 -8.00
C TRP A 42 14.27 -15.05 -9.32
N ARG A 43 13.37 -14.60 -10.19
CA ARG A 43 13.03 -15.34 -11.41
C ARG A 43 13.94 -15.07 -12.62
N HIS A 44 14.93 -14.19 -12.52
CA HIS A 44 15.80 -13.83 -13.66
C HIS A 44 17.32 -13.84 -13.40
N HIS A 45 17.81 -14.44 -12.30
CA HIS A 45 19.26 -14.42 -12.04
C HIS A 45 19.93 -15.70 -11.57
N TYR A 46 19.52 -16.89 -12.04
CA TYR A 46 20.39 -18.08 -12.03
C TYR A 46 20.13 -19.04 -13.21
N PRO A 47 20.74 -18.83 -14.39
CA PRO A 47 20.88 -19.87 -15.39
C PRO A 47 22.14 -20.69 -15.05
N GLY A 48 22.03 -21.69 -14.17
CA GLY A 48 23.18 -22.58 -13.94
C GLY A 48 23.17 -23.36 -12.64
N ARG A 49 22.41 -24.45 -12.58
CA ARG A 49 22.86 -25.66 -11.86
C ARG A 49 22.44 -26.89 -12.66
N ALA A 50 23.20 -27.11 -13.74
CA ALA A 50 23.41 -28.45 -14.29
C ALA A 50 24.63 -29.06 -13.57
N SER A 51 24.64 -30.40 -13.54
CA SER A 51 25.60 -31.34 -12.90
C SER A 51 25.23 -31.78 -11.49
#